data_AF-A0A0P4WIB6-F1
#
_entry.id   AF-A0A0P4WIB6-F1
#
_cell.length_a   1.000
_cell.length_b   1.000
_cell.length_c   1.000
_cell.angle_alpha   90.00
_cell.angle_beta   90.00
_cell.angle_gamma   90.00
#
_symmetry.space_group_name_H-M   'P 1'
#
loop_
_entity.id
_entity.type
_entity.pdbx_description
1 polymer ?
#
loop_
_entity_poly.entity_id
_entity_poly.type
_entity_poly.pdbx_seq_one_letter_code
_entity_poly.pdbx_strand_id
1 'polypeptide(L)'
;MNHVRKWYTEDVFDPSSSAFRSILQVRKMHSNAFRSAESAQVSTATQADMMVTQWAFFGVLLTRGHRLGVRCSKEEEEGLVHFWKSIGYLLGIEDRFNLASGELEEVRARCEKLNEVMAAHLVSPPAHFPAMAEALLWGVHDIVPVVDPPAFTAFTYNMLGLPLPTLRLSWYSVFMLRLTEYNFSVLVHLPLVGRVLRCCQNGLLTLAITICTLYPSVPAFCGKVEKAVLKAMDGVLAVYHKIICYFPYSYSFKR
;
A
#
# COMPACT_ATOMS: atom_id res chain seq x y z
N MET A 1 -0.44 2.32 -10.36
CA MET A 1 -0.08 3.73 -10.09
C MET A 1 -0.95 4.74 -10.84
N ASN A 2 -1.21 4.55 -12.14
CA ASN A 2 -1.98 5.52 -12.95
C ASN A 2 -3.43 5.77 -12.48
N HIS A 3 -4.13 4.76 -11.95
CA HIS A 3 -5.50 4.94 -11.45
C HIS A 3 -5.56 5.89 -10.25
N VAL A 4 -4.79 5.59 -9.21
CA VAL A 4 -4.77 6.36 -7.96
C VAL A 4 -4.35 7.80 -8.20
N ARG A 5 -3.34 8.05 -9.06
CA ARG A 5 -2.95 9.43 -9.40
C ARG A 5 -4.11 10.24 -9.95
N LYS A 6 -4.87 9.68 -10.90
CA LYS A 6 -6.05 10.37 -11.47
C LYS A 6 -7.05 10.75 -10.39
N TRP A 7 -7.27 9.86 -9.42
CA TRP A 7 -8.20 10.11 -8.31
C TRP A 7 -7.77 11.32 -7.45
N TYR A 8 -6.46 11.56 -7.32
CA TYR A 8 -5.94 12.73 -6.59
C TYR A 8 -5.90 14.02 -7.41
N THR A 9 -5.91 13.94 -8.75
CA THR A 9 -5.67 15.12 -9.63
C THR A 9 -6.89 15.60 -10.39
N GLU A 10 -7.96 14.80 -10.44
CA GLU A 10 -9.20 15.11 -11.17
C GLU A 10 -10.43 14.75 -10.33
N ASP A 11 -11.59 15.29 -10.68
CA ASP A 11 -12.85 15.06 -9.96
C ASP A 11 -13.37 13.63 -10.18
N VAL A 12 -13.47 12.83 -9.12
CA VAL A 12 -13.97 11.44 -9.17
C VAL A 12 -15.50 11.33 -9.28
N PHE A 13 -16.24 12.42 -9.14
CA PHE A 13 -17.69 12.49 -9.26
C PHE A 13 -18.16 13.05 -10.60
N ASP A 14 -17.33 13.78 -11.34
CA ASP A 14 -17.65 14.27 -12.68
C ASP A 14 -17.61 13.13 -13.72
N PRO A 15 -18.74 12.75 -14.35
CA PRO A 15 -18.78 11.69 -15.35
C PRO A 15 -17.89 11.93 -16.57
N SER A 16 -17.52 13.19 -16.84
CA SER A 16 -16.65 13.56 -17.97
C SER A 16 -15.17 13.31 -17.68
N SER A 17 -14.78 13.24 -16.41
CA SER A 17 -13.39 13.18 -15.99
C SER A 17 -12.73 11.83 -16.31
N SER A 18 -11.39 11.81 -16.34
CA SER A 18 -10.63 10.58 -16.48
C SER A 18 -10.59 9.79 -15.16
N ALA A 19 -10.75 10.47 -14.01
CA ALA A 19 -10.84 9.85 -12.69
C ALA A 19 -12.14 9.07 -12.46
N PHE A 20 -13.30 9.60 -12.87
CA PHE A 20 -14.57 8.88 -12.79
C PHE A 20 -14.54 7.59 -13.62
N ARG A 21 -14.05 7.68 -14.86
CA ARG A 21 -13.85 6.51 -15.72
C ARG A 21 -12.87 5.50 -15.12
N SER A 22 -11.80 5.99 -14.48
CA SER A 22 -10.83 5.18 -13.75
C SER A 22 -11.46 4.42 -12.59
N ILE A 23 -12.31 5.07 -11.79
CA ILE A 23 -13.06 4.44 -10.69
C ILE A 23 -13.97 3.33 -11.21
N LEU A 24 -14.76 3.59 -12.25
CA LEU A 24 -15.65 2.57 -12.84
C LEU A 24 -14.86 1.38 -13.39
N GLN A 25 -13.71 1.66 -14.02
CA GLN A 25 -12.83 0.61 -14.54
C GLN A 25 -12.30 -0.28 -13.41
N VAL A 26 -11.78 0.30 -12.33
CA VAL A 26 -11.26 -0.47 -11.18
C VAL A 26 -12.38 -1.26 -10.49
N ARG A 27 -13.56 -0.67 -10.30
CA ARG A 27 -14.73 -1.39 -9.76
C ARG A 27 -15.13 -2.60 -10.62
N LYS A 28 -15.09 -2.44 -11.95
CA LYS A 28 -15.33 -3.54 -12.89
C LYS A 28 -14.22 -4.59 -12.82
N MET A 29 -12.97 -4.19 -12.69
CA MET A 29 -11.83 -5.10 -12.52
C MET A 29 -11.99 -5.96 -11.26
N HIS A 30 -12.33 -5.37 -10.12
CA HIS A 30 -12.61 -6.12 -8.89
C HIS A 30 -13.77 -7.10 -9.07
N SER A 31 -14.89 -6.65 -9.64
CA SER A 31 -16.06 -7.51 -9.89
C SER A 31 -15.72 -8.70 -10.80
N ASN A 32 -14.93 -8.47 -11.84
CA ASN A 32 -14.47 -9.52 -12.74
C ASN A 32 -13.50 -10.49 -12.05
N ALA A 33 -12.58 -9.98 -11.24
CA ALA A 33 -11.66 -10.81 -10.46
C ALA A 33 -12.44 -11.72 -9.49
N PHE A 34 -13.47 -11.20 -8.82
CA PHE A 34 -14.30 -11.97 -7.90
C PHE A 34 -15.06 -13.07 -8.64
N ARG A 35 -15.69 -12.75 -9.78
CA ARG A 35 -16.36 -13.76 -10.63
C ARG A 35 -15.41 -14.82 -11.15
N SER A 36 -14.19 -14.42 -11.54
CA SER A 36 -13.17 -15.35 -12.02
C SER A 36 -12.70 -16.27 -10.91
N ALA A 37 -12.51 -15.77 -9.70
CA ALA A 37 -12.15 -16.57 -8.54
C ALA A 37 -13.26 -17.58 -8.18
N GLU A 38 -14.51 -17.12 -8.14
CA GLU A 38 -15.69 -17.98 -7.92
C GLU A 38 -15.78 -19.09 -8.99
N SER A 39 -15.60 -18.73 -10.26
CA SER A 39 -15.61 -19.70 -11.39
C SER A 39 -14.48 -20.71 -11.29
N ALA A 40 -13.32 -20.31 -10.79
CA ALA A 40 -12.18 -21.18 -10.54
C ALA A 40 -12.33 -22.01 -9.24
N GLN A 41 -13.43 -21.84 -8.50
CA GLN A 41 -13.66 -22.45 -7.18
C GLN A 41 -12.56 -22.11 -6.16
N VAL A 42 -12.03 -20.91 -6.30
CA VAL A 42 -11.05 -20.34 -5.39
C VAL A 42 -11.70 -19.22 -4.62
N SER A 43 -11.10 -18.90 -3.50
CA SER A 43 -11.66 -17.95 -2.57
C SER A 43 -11.67 -16.52 -3.14
N THR A 44 -12.81 -15.85 -3.01
CA THR A 44 -13.05 -14.49 -3.54
C THR A 44 -12.72 -13.43 -2.50
N ALA A 45 -12.09 -12.33 -2.90
CA ALA A 45 -11.86 -11.23 -1.96
C ALA A 45 -13.18 -10.68 -1.40
N THR A 46 -13.12 -10.25 -0.16
CA THR A 46 -14.25 -9.83 0.67
C THR A 46 -14.27 -8.32 0.87
N GLN A 47 -15.35 -7.80 1.47
CA GLN A 47 -15.40 -6.42 1.94
C GLN A 47 -14.31 -6.12 2.98
N ALA A 48 -13.92 -7.10 3.80
CA ALA A 48 -12.80 -6.97 4.73
C ALA A 48 -11.46 -6.82 3.99
N ASP A 49 -11.25 -7.57 2.90
CA ASP A 49 -10.05 -7.42 2.06
C ASP A 49 -9.99 -6.04 1.38
N MET A 50 -11.14 -5.53 0.94
CA MET A 50 -11.26 -4.17 0.40
C MET A 50 -10.94 -3.11 1.47
N MET A 51 -11.43 -3.28 2.70
CA MET A 51 -11.13 -2.41 3.84
C MET A 51 -9.64 -2.42 4.20
N VAL A 52 -9.01 -3.60 4.27
CA VAL A 52 -7.56 -3.73 4.53
C VAL A 52 -6.74 -3.11 3.41
N THR A 53 -7.19 -3.23 2.16
CA THR A 53 -6.57 -2.55 1.02
C THR A 53 -6.69 -1.03 1.15
N GLN A 54 -7.85 -0.53 1.57
CA GLN A 54 -8.07 0.90 1.85
C GLN A 54 -7.12 1.40 2.96
N TRP A 55 -6.95 0.63 4.04
CA TRP A 55 -5.98 0.93 5.10
C TRP A 55 -4.56 1.10 4.56
N ALA A 56 -4.12 0.26 3.63
CA ALA A 56 -2.77 0.36 3.07
C ALA A 56 -2.49 1.69 2.35
N PHE A 57 -3.53 2.38 1.86
CA PHE A 57 -3.38 3.67 1.18
C PHE A 57 -3.23 4.87 2.11
N PHE A 58 -3.87 4.87 3.28
CA PHE A 58 -3.92 6.06 4.14
C PHE A 58 -3.75 5.77 5.64
N GLY A 59 -4.01 4.55 6.09
CA GLY A 59 -3.96 4.19 7.51
C GLY A 59 -2.56 4.28 8.10
N VAL A 60 -1.53 3.84 7.35
CA VAL A 60 -0.13 3.97 7.77
C VAL A 60 0.30 5.44 7.79
N LEU A 61 -0.15 6.25 6.83
CA LEU A 61 0.11 7.69 6.80
C LEU A 61 -0.49 8.38 8.03
N LEU A 62 -1.73 8.05 8.35
CA LEU A 62 -2.47 8.63 9.48
C LEU A 62 -1.87 8.23 10.85
N THR A 63 -1.31 7.04 10.97
CA THR A 63 -0.83 6.51 12.27
C THR A 63 0.68 6.61 12.46
N ARG A 64 1.45 6.60 11.37
CA ARG A 64 2.92 6.56 11.37
C ARG A 64 3.56 7.63 10.49
N GLY A 65 2.78 8.47 9.81
CA GLY A 65 3.28 9.50 8.89
C GLY A 65 4.30 10.45 9.51
N HIS A 66 4.11 10.83 10.78
CA HIS A 66 5.07 11.67 11.50
C HIS A 66 6.46 11.04 11.56
N ARG A 67 6.58 9.70 11.72
CA ARG A 67 7.86 8.96 11.74
C ARG A 67 8.52 8.91 10.35
N LEU A 68 7.74 9.14 9.30
CA LEU A 68 8.21 9.19 7.92
C LEU A 68 8.51 10.63 7.47
N GLY A 69 8.48 11.59 8.41
CA GLY A 69 8.71 13.01 8.13
C GLY A 69 7.53 13.72 7.47
N VAL A 70 6.36 13.08 7.37
CA VAL A 70 5.13 13.71 6.87
C VAL A 70 4.61 14.65 7.94
N ARG A 71 4.22 15.85 7.52
CA ARG A 71 3.60 16.87 8.35
C ARG A 71 2.28 17.23 7.71
N CYS A 72 1.19 16.96 8.41
CA CYS A 72 -0.16 17.33 7.99
C CYS A 72 -0.81 18.16 9.11
N SER A 73 -1.59 19.18 8.74
CA SER A 73 -2.54 19.80 9.65
C SER A 73 -3.72 18.86 9.91
N LYS A 74 -4.52 19.17 10.94
CA LYS A 74 -5.73 18.39 11.23
C LYS A 74 -6.69 18.40 10.05
N GLU A 75 -6.85 19.56 9.40
CA GLU A 75 -7.71 19.74 8.23
C GLU A 75 -7.23 18.91 7.03
N GLU A 76 -5.91 18.79 6.85
CA GLU A 76 -5.33 17.94 5.79
C GLU A 76 -5.58 16.45 6.06
N GLU A 77 -5.50 16.01 7.31
CA GLU A 77 -5.83 14.64 7.69
C GLU A 77 -7.33 14.35 7.56
N GLU A 78 -8.21 15.26 7.99
CA GLU A 78 -9.66 15.17 7.79
C GLU A 78 -10.01 15.11 6.28
N GLY A 79 -9.35 15.92 5.46
CA GLY A 79 -9.48 15.89 4.01
C GLY A 79 -9.03 14.55 3.40
N LEU A 80 -7.91 13.99 3.85
CA LEU A 80 -7.43 12.68 3.41
C LEU A 80 -8.41 11.55 3.77
N VAL A 81 -8.97 11.58 4.99
CA VAL A 81 -9.98 10.62 5.43
C VAL A 81 -11.25 10.75 4.59
N HIS A 82 -11.75 11.97 4.40
CA HIS A 82 -12.93 12.21 3.57
C HIS A 82 -12.74 11.75 2.12
N PHE A 83 -11.56 12.00 1.56
CA PHE A 83 -11.18 11.52 0.23
C PHE A 83 -11.25 9.99 0.17
N TRP A 84 -10.57 9.27 1.06
CA TRP A 84 -10.57 7.81 1.04
C TRP A 84 -11.92 7.20 1.38
N LYS A 85 -12.76 7.87 2.20
CA LYS A 85 -14.16 7.49 2.41
C LYS A 85 -14.92 7.49 1.10
N SER A 86 -14.80 8.57 0.32
CA SER A 86 -15.43 8.73 -0.99
C SER A 86 -14.96 7.69 -2.00
N ILE A 87 -13.64 7.46 -2.07
CA ILE A 87 -13.06 6.41 -2.94
C ILE A 87 -13.58 5.03 -2.55
N GLY A 88 -13.63 4.71 -1.26
CA GLY A 88 -14.16 3.44 -0.76
C GLY A 88 -15.61 3.21 -1.18
N TYR A 89 -16.47 4.22 -0.97
CA TYR A 89 -17.87 4.18 -1.40
C TYR A 89 -17.99 3.95 -2.92
N LEU A 90 -17.25 4.72 -3.72
CA LEU A 90 -17.29 4.64 -5.18
C LEU A 90 -16.82 3.28 -5.71
N LEU A 91 -15.83 2.66 -5.07
CA LEU A 91 -15.34 1.32 -5.37
C LEU A 91 -16.27 0.19 -4.87
N GLY A 92 -17.32 0.52 -4.13
CA GLY A 92 -18.33 -0.43 -3.65
C GLY A 92 -18.03 -1.04 -2.27
N ILE A 93 -17.27 -0.35 -1.44
CA ILE A 93 -17.15 -0.71 -0.01
C ILE A 93 -18.43 -0.24 0.69
N GLU A 94 -19.14 -1.14 1.36
CA GLU A 94 -20.31 -0.77 2.16
C GLU A 94 -19.90 0.15 3.31
N ASP A 95 -20.74 1.12 3.68
CA ASP A 95 -20.39 2.12 4.69
C ASP A 95 -19.95 1.53 6.04
N ARG A 96 -20.51 0.38 6.44
CA ARG A 96 -20.14 -0.37 7.65
C ARG A 96 -18.74 -0.99 7.61
N PHE A 97 -18.20 -1.24 6.41
CA PHE A 97 -16.85 -1.77 6.18
C PHE A 97 -15.86 -0.70 5.73
N ASN A 98 -16.33 0.51 5.41
CA ASN A 98 -15.47 1.60 4.96
C ASN A 98 -14.68 2.15 6.16
N LEU A 99 -13.37 1.90 6.15
CA LEU A 99 -12.48 2.25 7.26
C LEU A 99 -12.45 3.75 7.53
N ALA A 100 -12.61 4.55 6.49
CA ALA A 100 -12.57 6.00 6.53
C ALA A 100 -13.94 6.63 6.92
N SER A 101 -14.95 5.84 7.26
CA SER A 101 -16.23 6.35 7.73
C SER A 101 -16.19 6.73 9.21
N GLY A 102 -16.45 7.99 9.56
CA GLY A 102 -16.56 8.48 10.93
C GLY A 102 -15.70 9.72 11.15
N GLU A 103 -15.51 10.09 12.41
CA GLU A 103 -14.63 11.21 12.78
C GLU A 103 -13.15 10.80 12.71
N LEU A 104 -12.26 11.78 12.52
CA LEU A 104 -10.82 11.54 12.31
C LEU A 104 -10.20 10.62 13.38
N GLU A 105 -10.50 10.86 14.65
CA GLU A 105 -9.93 10.09 15.76
C GLU A 105 -10.46 8.66 15.83
N GLU A 106 -11.71 8.42 15.43
CA GLU A 106 -12.29 7.07 15.33
C GLU A 106 -11.64 6.28 14.18
N VAL A 107 -11.39 6.95 13.05
CA VAL A 107 -10.67 6.38 11.92
C VAL A 107 -9.23 6.07 12.31
N ARG A 108 -8.54 6.98 13.00
CA ARG A 108 -7.17 6.77 13.50
C ARG A 108 -7.09 5.57 14.44
N ALA A 109 -8.01 5.46 15.40
CA ALA A 109 -8.06 4.33 16.32
C ALA A 109 -8.25 2.98 15.61
N ARG A 110 -9.13 2.92 14.59
CA ARG A 110 -9.29 1.70 13.78
C ARG A 110 -8.05 1.37 12.96
N CYS A 111 -7.39 2.37 12.38
CA CYS A 111 -6.12 2.19 11.67
C CYS A 111 -5.01 1.66 12.61
N GLU A 112 -4.95 2.11 13.86
CA GLU A 112 -4.03 1.56 14.86
C GLU A 112 -4.33 0.10 15.14
N LYS A 113 -5.61 -0.28 15.29
CA LYS A 113 -5.97 -1.68 15.48
C LYS A 113 -5.58 -2.55 14.28
N LEU A 114 -5.75 -2.05 13.06
CA LEU A 114 -5.29 -2.75 11.86
C LEU A 114 -3.76 -2.86 11.81
N ASN A 115 -3.00 -1.86 12.27
CA ASN A 115 -1.55 -1.97 12.37
C ASN A 115 -1.13 -3.19 13.22
N GLU A 116 -1.79 -3.42 14.37
CA GLU A 116 -1.53 -4.57 15.24
C GLU A 116 -1.83 -5.91 14.55
N VAL A 117 -2.98 -6.00 13.87
CA VAL A 117 -3.39 -7.20 13.14
C VAL A 117 -2.39 -7.51 12.03
N MET A 118 -2.02 -6.50 11.23
CA MET A 118 -1.07 -6.66 10.14
C MET A 118 0.33 -7.02 10.65
N ALA A 119 0.75 -6.45 11.78
CA ALA A 119 2.02 -6.80 12.41
C ALA A 119 2.06 -8.27 12.84
N ALA A 120 0.97 -8.80 13.41
CA ALA A 120 0.88 -10.23 13.75
C ALA A 120 1.01 -11.13 12.51
N HIS A 121 0.40 -10.74 11.39
CA HIS A 121 0.52 -11.49 10.13
C HIS A 121 1.91 -11.41 9.48
N LEU A 122 2.72 -10.39 9.80
CA LEU A 122 4.11 -10.36 9.37
C LEU A 122 5.01 -11.29 10.18
N VAL A 123 4.69 -11.53 11.46
CA VAL A 123 5.44 -12.49 12.30
C VAL A 123 5.23 -13.92 11.83
N SER A 124 4.02 -14.25 11.38
CA SER A 124 3.68 -15.58 10.84
C SER A 124 3.04 -15.44 9.45
N PRO A 125 3.82 -15.10 8.42
CA PRO A 125 3.29 -14.81 7.10
C PRO A 125 2.86 -16.09 6.37
N PRO A 126 1.86 -16.03 5.48
CA PRO A 126 1.49 -17.16 4.66
C PRO A 126 2.62 -17.53 3.69
N ALA A 127 2.70 -18.80 3.28
CA ALA A 127 3.86 -19.36 2.57
C ALA A 127 4.29 -18.61 1.30
N HIS A 128 3.36 -17.99 0.58
CA HIS A 128 3.65 -17.24 -0.65
C HIS A 128 4.08 -15.78 -0.40
N PHE A 129 3.86 -15.24 0.81
CA PHE A 129 4.05 -13.83 1.09
C PHE A 129 5.50 -13.39 0.89
N PRO A 130 6.54 -14.12 1.38
CA PRO A 130 7.93 -13.68 1.19
C PRO A 130 8.32 -13.50 -0.27
N ALA A 131 7.96 -14.45 -1.14
CA ALA A 131 8.30 -14.39 -2.56
C ALA A 131 7.64 -13.19 -3.27
N MET A 132 6.44 -12.82 -2.84
CA MET A 132 5.72 -11.71 -3.44
C MET A 132 6.12 -10.36 -2.89
N ALA A 133 6.38 -10.27 -1.58
CA ALA A 133 6.94 -9.08 -0.96
C ALA A 133 8.30 -8.78 -1.61
N GLU A 134 9.13 -9.80 -1.82
CA GLU A 134 10.40 -9.68 -2.54
C GLU A 134 10.19 -9.17 -3.97
N ALA A 135 9.33 -9.81 -4.77
CA ALA A 135 9.07 -9.40 -6.14
C ALA A 135 8.52 -7.96 -6.25
N LEU A 136 7.63 -7.57 -5.32
CA LEU A 136 7.12 -6.21 -5.21
C LEU A 136 8.25 -5.22 -4.92
N LEU A 137 9.08 -5.50 -3.92
CA LEU A 137 10.16 -4.59 -3.52
C LEU A 137 11.22 -4.44 -4.60
N TRP A 138 11.54 -5.51 -5.35
CA TRP A 138 12.39 -5.39 -6.54
C TRP A 138 11.76 -4.52 -7.62
N GLY A 139 10.45 -4.65 -7.86
CA GLY A 139 9.73 -3.74 -8.76
C GLY A 139 9.76 -2.27 -8.30
N VAL A 140 9.70 -2.04 -6.99
CA VAL A 140 9.84 -0.69 -6.41
C VAL A 140 11.27 -0.18 -6.53
N HIS A 141 12.28 -1.03 -6.29
CA HIS A 141 13.70 -0.69 -6.43
C HIS A 141 14.03 -0.16 -7.83
N ASP A 142 13.48 -0.77 -8.88
CA ASP A 142 13.69 -0.35 -10.26
C ASP A 142 13.13 1.06 -10.54
N ILE A 143 12.12 1.49 -9.79
CA ILE A 143 11.51 2.84 -9.89
C ILE A 143 12.21 3.82 -8.95
N VAL A 144 12.60 3.34 -7.77
CA VAL A 144 13.17 4.12 -6.67
C VAL A 144 14.43 3.41 -6.17
N PRO A 145 15.60 3.62 -6.82
CA PRO A 145 16.82 2.85 -6.54
C PRO A 145 17.36 2.94 -5.11
N VAL A 146 16.91 3.94 -4.34
CA VAL A 146 17.24 4.07 -2.90
C VAL A 146 16.52 3.02 -2.02
N VAL A 147 15.51 2.33 -2.55
CA VAL A 147 14.82 1.23 -1.85
C VAL A 147 15.58 -0.07 -2.10
N ASP A 148 16.54 -0.40 -1.23
CA ASP A 148 17.17 -1.74 -1.22
C ASP A 148 16.20 -2.76 -0.60
N PRO A 149 15.74 -3.82 -1.31
CA PRO A 149 14.68 -4.71 -0.82
C PRO A 149 14.97 -5.39 0.54
N PRO A 150 16.18 -5.96 0.78
CA PRO A 150 16.51 -6.50 2.09
C PRO A 150 16.52 -5.44 3.21
N ALA A 151 17.12 -4.27 2.95
CA ALA A 151 17.13 -3.17 3.91
C ALA A 151 15.71 -2.66 4.22
N PHE A 152 14.86 -2.50 3.19
CA PHE A 152 13.49 -2.01 3.35
C PHE A 152 12.61 -2.98 4.12
N THR A 153 12.82 -4.30 3.92
CA THR A 153 12.17 -5.33 4.72
C THR A 153 12.56 -5.20 6.19
N ALA A 154 13.86 -5.12 6.51
CA ALA A 154 14.33 -4.94 7.88
C ALA A 154 13.79 -3.62 8.51
N PHE A 155 13.81 -2.53 7.74
CA PHE A 155 13.26 -1.24 8.14
C PHE A 155 11.78 -1.34 8.48
N THR A 156 10.99 -2.07 7.69
CA THR A 156 9.54 -2.25 7.93
C THR A 156 9.28 -2.96 9.26
N TYR A 157 10.04 -4.01 9.57
CA TYR A 157 9.93 -4.71 10.86
C TYR A 157 10.32 -3.78 12.02
N ASN A 158 11.41 -3.01 11.90
CA ASN A 158 11.81 -2.04 12.91
C ASN A 158 10.76 -0.94 13.11
N MET A 159 10.15 -0.44 12.02
CA MET A 159 9.09 0.57 12.08
C MET A 159 7.87 0.06 12.86
N LEU A 160 7.52 -1.22 12.68
CA LEU A 160 6.41 -1.88 13.36
C LEU A 160 6.76 -2.43 14.75
N GLY A 161 8.02 -2.32 15.19
CA GLY A 161 8.46 -2.84 16.50
C GLY A 161 8.52 -4.37 16.56
N LEU A 162 8.69 -5.03 15.41
CA LEU A 162 8.72 -6.49 15.30
C LEU A 162 10.16 -7.03 15.34
N PRO A 163 10.37 -8.26 15.84
CA PRO A 163 11.67 -8.92 15.75
C PRO A 163 12.05 -9.10 14.28
N LEU A 164 13.29 -8.78 13.92
CA LEU A 164 13.77 -8.94 12.55
C LEU A 164 13.63 -10.41 12.12
N PRO A 165 13.16 -10.67 10.88
CA PRO A 165 13.16 -12.02 10.34
C PRO A 165 14.60 -12.51 10.23
N THR A 166 14.80 -13.83 10.09
CA THR A 166 16.11 -14.42 9.80
C THR A 166 16.58 -14.00 8.41
N LEU A 167 17.13 -12.79 8.31
CA LEU A 167 17.56 -12.15 7.07
C LEU A 167 19.08 -11.97 7.12
N ARG A 168 19.78 -12.54 6.15
CA ARG A 168 21.22 -12.27 5.97
C ARG A 168 21.38 -11.00 5.15
N LEU A 169 21.63 -9.90 5.83
CA LEU A 169 21.90 -8.61 5.18
C LEU A 169 23.34 -8.55 4.67
N SER A 170 23.52 -8.12 3.43
CA SER A 170 24.82 -7.75 2.90
C SER A 170 25.34 -6.48 3.59
N TRP A 171 26.64 -6.19 3.50
CA TRP A 171 27.19 -4.94 4.02
C TRP A 171 26.53 -3.71 3.38
N TYR A 172 26.17 -3.79 2.09
CA TYR A 172 25.47 -2.75 1.37
C TYR A 172 24.04 -2.56 1.90
N SER A 173 23.30 -3.66 2.11
CA SER A 173 21.95 -3.59 2.69
C SER A 173 21.96 -3.09 4.13
N VAL A 174 22.98 -3.41 4.92
CA VAL A 174 23.17 -2.80 6.25
C VAL A 174 23.38 -1.30 6.14
N PHE A 175 24.26 -0.85 5.23
CA PHE A 175 24.48 0.56 4.98
C PHE A 175 23.17 1.27 4.58
N MET A 176 22.42 0.71 3.63
CA MET A 176 21.14 1.26 3.18
C MET A 176 20.11 1.30 4.31
N LEU A 177 20.00 0.25 5.13
CA LEU A 177 19.12 0.24 6.31
C LEU A 177 19.47 1.37 7.28
N ARG A 178 20.75 1.52 7.63
CA ARG A 178 21.19 2.59 8.54
C ARG A 178 20.96 3.98 7.96
N LEU A 179 21.18 4.15 6.66
CA LEU A 179 20.88 5.39 5.97
C LEU A 179 19.38 5.73 6.01
N THR A 180 18.52 4.74 5.73
CA THR A 180 17.06 4.91 5.79
C THR A 180 16.57 5.22 7.20
N GLU A 181 17.05 4.48 8.21
CA GLU A 181 16.74 4.72 9.62
C GLU A 181 17.15 6.14 10.03
N TYR A 182 18.40 6.53 9.78
CA TYR A 182 18.92 7.84 10.13
C TYR A 182 18.19 8.98 9.39
N ASN A 183 17.86 8.77 8.12
CA ASN A 183 17.07 9.73 7.35
C ASN A 183 15.72 9.99 8.02
N PHE A 184 14.96 8.93 8.31
CA PHE A 184 13.60 9.06 8.86
C PHE A 184 13.58 9.41 10.34
N SER A 185 14.56 8.99 11.14
CA SER A 185 14.60 9.29 12.57
C SER A 185 15.23 10.65 12.91
N VAL A 186 16.13 11.16 12.06
CA VAL A 186 16.89 12.40 12.32
C VAL A 186 16.72 13.41 11.21
N LEU A 187 17.18 13.10 9.99
CA LEU A 187 17.41 14.12 8.97
C LEU A 187 16.13 14.85 8.52
N VAL A 188 15.03 14.11 8.31
CA VAL A 188 13.74 14.70 7.90
C VAL A 188 13.14 15.60 8.99
N HIS A 189 13.53 15.43 10.24
CA HIS A 189 13.01 16.21 11.36
C HIS A 189 13.74 17.54 11.57
N LEU A 190 14.97 17.66 11.06
CA LEU A 190 15.74 18.91 11.14
C LEU A 190 15.05 20.04 10.34
N PRO A 191 14.98 21.29 10.86
CA PRO A 191 14.17 22.35 10.25
C PRO A 191 14.56 22.70 8.80
N LEU A 192 15.84 22.99 8.56
CA LEU A 192 16.34 23.36 7.23
C LEU A 192 16.67 22.12 6.39
N VAL A 193 17.45 21.20 6.96
CA VAL A 193 17.85 19.96 6.28
C VAL A 193 16.64 19.12 5.88
N GLY A 194 15.68 18.93 6.78
CA GLY A 194 14.46 18.18 6.50
C GLY A 194 13.56 18.85 5.46
N ARG A 195 13.54 20.19 5.38
CA ARG A 195 12.81 20.90 4.31
C ARG A 195 13.44 20.62 2.95
N VAL A 196 14.76 20.74 2.84
CA VAL A 196 15.48 20.44 1.60
C VAL A 196 15.31 18.97 1.22
N LEU A 197 15.50 18.05 2.16
CA LEU A 197 15.36 16.61 1.90
C LEU A 197 13.96 16.22 1.45
N ARG A 198 12.90 16.74 2.09
CA ARG A 198 11.52 16.51 1.63
C ARG A 198 11.30 17.02 0.22
N CYS A 199 11.78 18.23 -0.11
CA CYS A 199 11.68 18.75 -1.48
C CYS A 199 12.41 17.85 -2.48
N CYS A 200 13.63 17.42 -2.17
CA CYS A 200 14.40 16.51 -3.03
C CYS A 200 13.72 15.14 -3.18
N GLN A 201 13.29 14.52 -2.08
CA GLN A 201 12.63 13.22 -2.06
C GLN A 201 11.31 13.25 -2.84
N ASN A 202 10.47 14.27 -2.62
CA ASN A 202 9.23 14.45 -3.36
C ASN A 202 9.49 14.71 -4.85
N GLY A 203 10.52 15.50 -5.18
CA GLY A 203 10.94 15.75 -6.56
C GLY A 203 11.41 14.48 -7.27
N LEU A 204 12.25 13.67 -6.62
CA LEU A 204 12.72 12.38 -7.14
C LEU A 204 11.57 11.39 -7.33
N LEU A 205 10.65 11.29 -6.36
CA LEU A 205 9.49 10.42 -6.48
C LEU A 205 8.55 10.89 -7.61
N THR A 206 8.34 12.20 -7.75
CA THR A 206 7.55 12.78 -8.85
C THR A 206 8.19 12.50 -10.20
N LEU A 207 9.52 12.64 -10.30
CA LEU A 207 10.27 12.30 -11.50
C LEU A 207 10.13 10.82 -11.84
N ALA A 208 10.32 9.92 -10.87
CA ALA A 208 10.18 8.48 -11.06
C ALA A 208 8.78 8.09 -11.55
N ILE A 209 7.73 8.67 -10.93
CA ILE A 209 6.33 8.48 -11.34
C ILE A 209 6.10 8.99 -12.77
N THR A 210 6.67 10.14 -13.11
CA THR A 210 6.55 10.76 -14.44
C THR A 210 7.23 9.91 -15.51
N ILE A 211 8.44 9.43 -15.26
CA ILE A 211 9.17 8.52 -16.15
C ILE A 211 8.34 7.24 -16.40
N CYS A 212 7.82 6.61 -15.34
CA CYS A 212 6.97 5.42 -15.48
C CYS A 212 5.69 5.67 -16.27
N THR A 213 5.20 6.91 -16.28
CA THR A 213 3.98 7.30 -17.01
C THR A 213 4.27 7.57 -18.48
N LEU A 214 5.35 8.31 -18.77
CA LEU A 214 5.73 8.69 -20.12
C LEU A 214 6.37 7.53 -20.89
N TYR A 215 7.05 6.63 -20.17
CA TYR A 215 7.74 5.49 -20.75
C TYR A 215 7.33 4.19 -20.03
N PRO A 216 6.13 3.66 -20.29
CA PRO A 216 5.65 2.42 -19.68
C PRO A 216 6.55 1.21 -19.95
N SER A 217 7.37 1.28 -20.99
CA SER A 217 8.37 0.26 -21.36
C SER A 217 9.69 0.37 -20.61
N VAL A 218 9.98 1.46 -19.90
CA VAL A 218 11.25 1.63 -19.15
C VAL A 218 11.37 0.62 -17.99
N PRO A 219 10.32 0.34 -17.19
CA PRO A 219 10.36 -0.78 -16.25
C PRO A 219 10.57 -2.14 -16.93
N ALA A 220 10.12 -2.31 -18.17
CA ALA A 220 10.36 -3.52 -18.97
C ALA A 220 11.80 -3.58 -19.52
N PHE A 221 12.44 -2.43 -19.77
CA PHE A 221 13.82 -2.33 -20.26
C PHE A 221 14.87 -2.59 -19.15
N CYS A 222 14.53 -2.35 -17.87
CA CYS A 222 15.33 -2.79 -16.71
C CYS A 222 15.25 -4.31 -16.44
N GLY A 223 14.49 -5.06 -17.23
CA GLY A 223 14.81 -6.45 -17.60
C GLY A 223 14.43 -7.56 -16.61
N LYS A 224 13.81 -7.30 -15.46
CA LYS A 224 13.41 -8.37 -14.53
C LYS A 224 11.94 -8.34 -14.07
N VAL A 225 11.25 -7.23 -14.27
CA VAL A 225 10.00 -6.92 -13.58
C VAL A 225 8.78 -7.48 -14.30
N GLU A 226 8.76 -7.60 -15.63
CA GLU A 226 7.51 -7.95 -16.33
C GLU A 226 7.02 -9.37 -15.98
N LYS A 227 7.91 -10.38 -15.97
CA LYS A 227 7.56 -11.74 -15.55
C LYS A 227 7.39 -11.87 -14.04
N ALA A 228 8.15 -11.12 -13.23
CA ALA A 228 8.07 -11.19 -11.78
C ALA A 228 6.85 -10.45 -11.23
N VAL A 229 6.41 -9.34 -11.85
CA VAL A 229 5.20 -8.59 -11.52
C VAL A 229 3.97 -9.26 -12.09
N LEU A 230 3.99 -9.84 -13.29
CA LEU A 230 2.88 -10.70 -13.73
C LEU A 230 2.75 -11.93 -12.81
N LYS A 231 3.87 -12.57 -12.43
CA LYS A 231 3.88 -13.69 -11.48
C LYS A 231 3.60 -13.28 -10.03
N ALA A 232 3.88 -12.04 -9.65
CA ALA A 232 3.52 -11.47 -8.35
C ALA A 232 2.10 -10.90 -8.36
N MET A 233 1.52 -10.57 -9.50
CA MET A 233 0.10 -10.27 -9.66
C MET A 233 -0.72 -11.56 -9.67
N ASP A 234 -0.23 -12.62 -10.34
CA ASP A 234 -0.72 -13.99 -10.18
C ASP A 234 -0.49 -14.48 -8.74
N GLY A 235 0.62 -14.06 -8.12
CA GLY A 235 0.93 -14.24 -6.71
C GLY A 235 -0.02 -13.48 -5.80
N VAL A 236 -0.37 -12.22 -6.10
CA VAL A 236 -1.36 -11.39 -5.38
C VAL A 236 -2.72 -12.05 -5.49
N LEU A 237 -3.10 -12.53 -6.66
CA LEU A 237 -4.29 -13.36 -6.86
C LEU A 237 -4.19 -14.70 -6.09
N ALA A 238 -3.00 -15.29 -5.93
CA ALA A 238 -2.76 -16.49 -5.11
C ALA A 238 -2.62 -16.23 -3.59
N VAL A 239 -2.30 -15.00 -3.17
CA VAL A 239 -2.38 -14.49 -1.79
C VAL A 239 -3.82 -14.36 -1.40
N TYR A 240 -4.63 -13.74 -2.26
CA TYR A 240 -6.07 -13.69 -2.09
C TYR A 240 -6.66 -15.11 -2.00
N HIS A 241 -6.14 -16.06 -2.81
CA HIS A 241 -6.54 -17.47 -2.78
C HIS A 241 -6.31 -18.19 -1.43
N LYS A 242 -5.47 -17.67 -0.51
CA LYS A 242 -5.14 -18.37 0.76
C LYS A 242 -5.18 -17.54 2.03
N ILE A 243 -5.24 -16.21 1.98
CA ILE A 243 -5.67 -15.39 3.14
C ILE A 243 -7.08 -15.82 3.59
N ILE A 244 -7.90 -16.30 2.66
CA ILE A 244 -9.27 -16.74 2.92
C ILE A 244 -9.34 -18.09 3.67
N CYS A 245 -8.23 -18.82 3.84
CA CYS A 245 -8.20 -20.03 4.67
C CYS A 245 -7.93 -19.75 6.17
N TYR A 246 -7.66 -18.52 6.58
CA TYR A 246 -7.31 -18.17 7.97
C TYR A 246 -8.37 -17.33 8.70
N PHE A 247 -9.54 -17.11 8.10
CA PHE A 247 -10.72 -16.60 8.81
C PHE A 247 -11.72 -17.74 9.09
N PRO A 248 -11.54 -18.56 10.14
CA PRO A 248 -12.65 -19.34 10.68
C PRO A 248 -13.53 -18.40 11.52
N TYR A 249 -14.27 -17.49 10.87
CA TYR A 249 -15.43 -16.90 11.53
C TYR A 249 -16.62 -17.80 11.31
N SER A 250 -16.70 -18.84 12.14
CA SER A 250 -17.94 -19.48 12.51
C SER A 250 -18.81 -18.47 13.27
N TYR A 251 -19.57 -17.66 12.54
CA TYR A 251 -20.81 -17.10 13.05
C TYR A 251 -21.93 -17.47 12.08
N SER A 252 -22.63 -18.53 12.45
CA SER A 252 -23.97 -18.81 11.94
C SER A 252 -24.85 -17.59 12.21
N PHE A 253 -25.21 -16.83 11.19
CA PHE A 253 -26.43 -16.05 11.24
C PHE A 253 -27.30 -16.43 10.05
N LYS A 254 -28.40 -17.08 10.41
CA LYS A 254 -29.50 -17.45 9.53
C LYS A 254 -30.06 -16.17 8.87
N ARG A 255 -30.51 -16.41 7.64
CA ARG A 255 -31.17 -15.52 6.67
C ARG A 255 -32.07 -14.45 7.28
#